data_AF-A0A2E9NXI7-F1
#
_entry.id   AF-A0A2E9NXI7-F1
#
_cell.length_a   1.000
_cell.length_b   1.000
_cell.length_c   1.000
_cell.angle_alpha   90.00
_cell.angle_beta   90.00
_cell.angle_gamma   90.00
#
_symmetry.space_group_name_H-M   'P 1'
#
loop_
_entity.id
_entity.type
_entity.pdbx_description
1 polymer ?
#
loop_
_entity_poly.entity_id
_entity_poly.type
_entity_poly.pdbx_seq_one_letter_code
_entity_poly.pdbx_strand_id
1 'polypeptide(L)'
;MKILSENGLEEILSYLEKSINNLAKDAFENLEIDGGFEGIENFLQNQYDLRLENLLLAKNSSVHHLESGLKNKIIQQKQIIFEKISKQYRN
;
A
#
# COMPACT_ATOMS: atom_id res chain seq x y z
N MET A 1 -20.67 -0.37 -13.94
CA MET A 1 -19.33 -0.01 -13.44
C MET A 1 -19.46 1.29 -12.66
N LYS A 2 -19.13 1.30 -11.36
CA LYS A 2 -19.22 2.52 -10.55
C LYS A 2 -17.87 3.24 -10.61
N ILE A 3 -17.88 4.50 -11.02
CA ILE A 3 -16.68 5.34 -10.97
C ILE A 3 -16.32 5.54 -9.50
N LEU A 4 -15.09 5.19 -9.11
CA LEU A 4 -14.60 5.39 -7.75
C LEU A 4 -14.47 6.89 -7.52
N SER A 5 -15.14 7.41 -6.49
CA SER A 5 -15.00 8.81 -6.09
C SER A 5 -13.67 9.04 -5.37
N GLU A 6 -13.21 10.28 -5.35
CA GLU A 6 -12.00 10.65 -4.61
C GLU A 6 -12.09 10.27 -3.13
N ASN A 7 -13.20 10.59 -2.45
CA ASN A 7 -13.41 10.20 -1.05
C ASN A 7 -13.36 8.67 -0.85
N GLY A 8 -13.92 7.91 -1.80
CA GLY A 8 -13.87 6.45 -1.76
C GLY A 8 -12.44 5.91 -1.90
N LEU A 9 -11.61 6.57 -2.71
CA LEU A 9 -10.19 6.25 -2.79
C LEU A 9 -9.45 6.63 -1.50
N GLU A 10 -9.74 7.79 -0.91
CA GLU A 10 -9.11 8.22 0.34
C GLU A 10 -9.37 7.24 1.50
N GLU A 11 -10.60 6.74 1.63
CA GLU A 11 -10.94 5.70 2.61
C GLU A 11 -10.12 4.42 2.39
N ILE A 12 -10.00 3.98 1.13
CA ILE A 12 -9.18 2.82 0.74
C ILE A 12 -7.71 3.05 1.12
N LEU A 13 -7.16 4.22 0.77
CA LEU A 13 -5.75 4.55 1.01
C LEU A 13 -5.45 4.69 2.51
N SER A 14 -6.37 5.26 3.30
CA SER A 14 -6.21 5.35 4.76
C SER A 14 -6.21 3.97 5.42
N TYR A 15 -7.11 3.08 4.97
CA TYR A 15 -7.11 1.69 5.44
C TYR A 15 -5.83 0.96 5.04
N LEU A 16 -5.40 1.12 3.78
CA LEU A 16 -4.21 0.47 3.24
C LEU A 16 -2.94 0.92 3.98
N GLU A 17 -2.78 2.21 4.27
CA GLU A 17 -1.66 2.74 5.07
C GLU A 17 -1.60 2.07 6.44
N LYS A 18 -2.72 2.03 7.18
CA LYS A 18 -2.77 1.36 8.48
C LYS A 18 -2.43 -0.12 8.38
N SER A 19 -2.98 -0.80 7.38
CA SER A 19 -2.73 -2.22 7.16
C SER A 19 -1.26 -2.51 6.85
N ILE A 20 -0.59 -1.66 6.08
CA ILE A 20 0.81 -1.86 5.69
C ILE A 20 1.75 -1.48 6.83
N ASN A 21 1.45 -0.44 7.60
CA ASN A 21 2.25 -0.09 8.78
C ASN A 21 2.21 -1.20 9.85
N ASN A 22 1.03 -1.80 10.09
CA ASN A 22 0.92 -2.94 10.99
C ASN A 22 1.73 -4.14 10.48
N LEU A 23 1.62 -4.45 9.18
CA LEU A 23 2.39 -5.54 8.59
C LEU A 23 3.91 -5.26 8.62
N ALA A 24 4.33 -4.02 8.42
CA ALA A 24 5.73 -3.64 8.51
C ALA A 24 6.28 -3.87 9.91
N LYS A 25 5.53 -3.45 10.94
CA LYS A 25 5.87 -3.74 12.33
C LYS A 25 6.06 -5.24 12.57
N ASP A 26 5.05 -6.03 12.20
CA ASP A 26 5.13 -7.49 12.39
C ASP A 26 6.27 -8.11 11.59
N ALA A 27 6.54 -7.62 10.37
CA ALA A 27 7.59 -8.12 9.51
C ALA A 27 8.99 -7.86 10.06
N PHE A 28 9.26 -6.64 10.53
CA PHE A 28 10.56 -6.28 11.10
C PHE A 28 10.79 -6.84 12.50
N GLU A 29 9.73 -7.07 13.28
CA GLU A 29 9.87 -7.59 14.65
C GLU A 29 9.82 -9.13 14.73
N ASN A 30 9.05 -9.79 13.86
CA ASN A 30 8.69 -11.20 14.06
C ASN A 30 8.84 -12.11 12.83
N LEU A 31 8.88 -11.57 11.60
CA LEU A 31 8.95 -12.41 10.40
C LEU A 31 10.41 -12.62 9.97
N GLU A 32 10.79 -13.90 9.83
CA GLU A 32 12.06 -14.27 9.21
C GLU A 32 11.92 -14.22 7.69
N ILE A 33 12.08 -13.03 7.11
CA ILE A 33 12.09 -12.82 5.66
C ILE A 33 13.53 -12.74 5.18
N ASP A 34 13.86 -13.60 4.20
CA ASP A 34 15.18 -13.62 3.55
C ASP A 34 15.51 -12.28 2.88
N GLY A 35 16.77 -11.88 2.94
CA GLY A 35 17.25 -10.64 2.30
C GLY A 35 17.25 -9.40 3.20
N GLY A 36 17.04 -9.57 4.51
CA GLY A 36 17.13 -8.47 5.49
C GLY A 36 16.14 -7.35 5.18
N PHE A 37 16.56 -6.10 5.36
CA PHE A 37 15.70 -4.93 5.13
C PHE A 37 15.12 -4.89 3.70
N GLU A 38 15.94 -5.14 2.68
CA GLU A 38 15.50 -5.10 1.27
C GLU A 38 14.50 -6.23 0.97
N GLY A 39 14.71 -7.41 1.55
CA GLY A 39 13.76 -8.52 1.48
C GLY A 39 12.39 -8.16 2.08
N ILE A 40 12.40 -7.57 3.26
CA ILE A 40 11.18 -7.10 3.94
C ILE A 40 10.50 -5.97 3.14
N GLU A 41 11.26 -5.00 2.62
CA GLU A 41 10.72 -3.89 1.82
C GLU A 41 10.04 -4.40 0.53
N ASN A 42 10.67 -5.33 -0.19
CA ASN A 42 10.09 -5.97 -1.36
C ASN A 42 8.81 -6.76 -1.03
N PHE A 43 8.82 -7.50 0.07
CA PHE A 43 7.64 -8.20 0.57
C PHE A 43 6.49 -7.21 0.84
N LEU A 44 6.76 -6.11 1.55
CA LEU A 44 5.75 -5.11 1.88
C LEU A 44 5.20 -4.41 0.63
N GLN A 45 6.03 -4.11 -0.37
CA GLN A 45 5.58 -3.52 -1.64
C GLN A 45 4.63 -4.45 -2.39
N ASN A 46 4.94 -5.74 -2.47
CA ASN A 46 4.04 -6.74 -3.06
C ASN A 46 2.71 -6.82 -2.30
N GLN A 47 2.77 -6.78 -0.97
CA GLN A 47 1.57 -6.80 -0.12
C GLN A 47 0.72 -5.54 -0.27
N TYR A 48 1.33 -4.37 -0.48
CA TYR A 48 0.61 -3.13 -0.79
C TYR A 48 -0.20 -3.29 -2.07
N ASP A 49 0.42 -3.77 -3.15
CA ASP A 49 -0.22 -3.87 -4.46
C ASP A 49 -1.38 -4.88 -4.45
N LEU A 50 -1.16 -6.06 -3.86
CA LEU A 50 -2.20 -7.08 -3.71
C LEU A 50 -3.40 -6.59 -2.87
N ARG A 51 -3.14 -5.89 -1.77
CA ARG A 51 -4.22 -5.37 -0.90
C ARG A 51 -4.99 -4.25 -1.58
N LEU A 52 -4.30 -3.33 -2.27
CA LEU A 52 -4.94 -2.28 -3.04
C LEU A 52 -5.86 -2.85 -4.12
N GLU A 53 -5.38 -3.83 -4.89
CA GLU A 53 -6.17 -4.49 -5.93
C GLU A 53 -7.43 -5.11 -5.32
N ASN A 54 -7.31 -5.88 -4.24
CA ASN A 54 -8.46 -6.49 -3.56
C ASN A 54 -9.48 -5.45 -3.06
N LEU A 55 -9.01 -4.33 -2.49
CA LEU A 55 -9.89 -3.25 -2.02
C LEU A 55 -10.63 -2.55 -3.16
N LEU A 56 -9.97 -2.34 -4.30
CA LEU A 56 -10.58 -1.77 -5.50
C LEU A 56 -11.59 -2.74 -6.12
N LEU A 57 -11.27 -4.03 -6.19
CA LEU A 57 -12.17 -5.08 -6.68
C LEU A 57 -13.44 -5.15 -5.83
N ALA A 58 -13.34 -5.05 -4.51
CA ALA A 58 -14.50 -4.98 -3.61
C ALA A 58 -15.42 -3.78 -3.88
N LYS A 59 -14.93 -2.73 -4.56
CA LYS A 59 -15.72 -1.58 -5.03
C LYS A 59 -16.10 -1.68 -6.51
N ASN A 60 -15.94 -2.84 -7.15
CA ASN A 60 -16.11 -3.06 -8.59
C ASN A 60 -15.24 -2.10 -9.44
N SER A 61 -14.00 -1.87 -8.99
CA SER A 61 -13.01 -1.00 -9.62
C SER A 61 -11.68 -1.72 -9.80
N SER A 62 -10.75 -1.12 -10.54
CA SER A 62 -9.35 -1.57 -10.65
C SER A 62 -8.46 -0.36 -10.94
N VAL A 63 -7.15 -0.48 -10.67
CA VAL A 63 -6.20 0.62 -10.94
C VAL A 63 -6.26 1.05 -12.40
N HIS A 64 -6.38 0.11 -13.35
CA HIS A 64 -6.46 0.41 -14.77
C HIS A 64 -7.64 1.32 -15.13
N HIS A 65 -8.75 1.20 -14.40
CA HIS A 65 -9.99 1.93 -14.61
C HIS A 65 -10.04 3.29 -13.90
N LEU A 66 -9.05 3.62 -13.08
CA LEU A 66 -9.00 4.91 -12.39
C LEU A 66 -8.56 6.04 -13.33
N GLU A 67 -9.08 7.23 -13.07
CA GLU A 67 -8.58 8.45 -13.70
C GLU A 67 -7.12 8.72 -13.31
N SER A 68 -6.40 9.45 -14.17
CA SER A 68 -4.97 9.74 -13.97
C SER A 68 -4.68 10.42 -12.63
N GLY A 69 -5.55 11.34 -12.19
CA GLY A 69 -5.41 12.00 -10.88
C GLY A 69 -5.45 11.02 -9.71
N LEU A 70 -6.39 10.08 -9.72
CA LEU A 70 -6.52 9.04 -8.70
C LEU A 70 -5.33 8.07 -8.72
N LYS A 71 -4.84 7.70 -9.91
CA LYS A 71 -3.62 6.89 -10.08
C LYS A 71 -2.41 7.59 -9.46
N ASN A 72 -2.22 8.87 -9.72
CA ASN A 72 -1.12 9.64 -9.15
C ASN A 72 -1.20 9.72 -7.62
N LYS A 73 -2.41 9.86 -7.07
CA LYS A 73 -2.62 9.87 -5.61
C LYS A 73 -2.22 8.54 -4.96
N ILE A 74 -2.50 7.41 -5.62
CA ILE A 74 -2.04 6.08 -5.18
C ILE A 74 -0.51 6.00 -5.16
N ILE A 75 0.15 6.47 -6.24
CA ILE A 75 1.61 6.46 -6.36
C ILE A 75 2.26 7.29 -5.25
N GLN A 76 1.76 8.51 -5.04
CA GLN A 76 2.25 9.42 -4.00
C GLN A 76 2.09 8.82 -2.60
N GLN A 77 0.92 8.24 -2.30
CA GLN A 77 0.70 7.61 -1.00
C GLN A 77 1.61 6.40 -0.79
N LYS A 78 1.81 5.55 -1.81
CA LYS A 78 2.77 4.43 -1.73
C LYS A 78 4.16 4.97 -1.38
N GLN A 79 4.65 5.97 -2.10
CA GLN A 79 5.95 6.56 -1.83
C GLN A 79 6.07 7.08 -0.38
N ILE A 80 5.09 7.86 0.10
CA ILE A 80 5.09 8.40 1.46
C ILE A 80 5.15 7.30 2.51
N ILE A 81 4.38 6.23 2.34
CA ILE A 81 4.34 5.10 3.28
C ILE A 81 5.71 4.41 3.34
N PHE A 82 6.30 4.08 2.20
CA PHE A 82 7.57 3.38 2.15
C PHE A 82 8.75 4.27 2.59
N GLU A 83 8.70 5.57 2.33
CA GLU A 83 9.67 6.52 2.90
C GLU A 83 9.61 6.55 4.44
N LYS A 84 8.41 6.53 5.03
CA LYS A 84 8.23 6.47 6.50
C LYS A 84 8.76 5.16 7.07
N ILE A 85 8.42 4.02 6.46
CA ILE A 85 8.89 2.70 6.89
C ILE A 85 10.42 2.63 6.80
N SER A 86 11.00 3.07 5.68
CA SER A 86 12.44 3.11 5.50
C SER A 86 13.12 3.96 6.57
N LYS A 87 12.63 5.17 6.84
CA LYS A 87 13.17 6.01 7.93
C LYS A 87 13.05 5.36 9.32
N GLN A 88 12.02 4.55 9.55
CA GLN A 88 11.78 3.92 10.84
C GLN A 88 12.68 2.70 11.08
N TYR A 89 12.97 1.90 10.05
CA TYR A 89 13.63 0.60 10.21
C TYR A 89 15.01 0.49 9.56
N ARG A 90 15.40 1.43 8.68
CA ARG A 90 16.67 1.36 7.95
C ARG A 90 17.86 2.00 8.69
N ASN A 91 17.61 2.85 9.70
CA ASN A 91 18.62 3.67 10.41
C ASN A 91 19.63 4.34 9.46
#